data_AF-A0A8H6RGQ4-F1
#
_entry.id   AF-A0A8H6RGQ4-F1
#
_cell.length_a   1.000
_cell.length_b   1.000
_cell.length_c   1.000
_cell.angle_alpha   90.00
_cell.angle_beta   90.00
_cell.angle_gamma   90.00
#
_symmetry.space_group_name_H-M   'P 1'
#
loop_
_entity.id
_entity.type
_entity.pdbx_description
1 polymer ?
#
loop_
_entity_poly.entity_id
_entity_poly.type
_entity_poly.pdbx_seq_one_letter_code
_entity_poly.pdbx_strand_id
1 'polypeptide(L)'
;MQDGKAAHLSAHQVANGKWSRKELINVMKEHISAMVGRYKGKCTRWEVVNEALNDDGSYKDNVFYRVIGEDYIPLAFYYARAADPHVPLWYTDYNLEYNKAKTEAAQRIVKLVQGHHGAKISGVGFQGHLASERTPTSEPAPALHTLEDAFSKLTSLGVDVAYTEMDVRMNVPSNANKDRVQAAVYRRMAQACLHNSKCVGMTVWASNLMFTRYSDRV
;
A
#
# COMPACT_ATOMS: atom_id res chain seq x y z
N MET A 1 31.22 7.96 11.16
CA MET A 1 30.57 8.82 10.14
C MET A 1 29.22 9.22 10.71
N GLN A 2 28.89 10.50 10.57
CA GLN A 2 28.03 11.31 11.45
C GLN A 2 26.60 10.80 11.62
N ASP A 3 26.23 10.50 12.87
CA ASP A 3 24.85 10.45 13.34
C ASP A 3 24.21 11.83 13.07
N GLY A 4 23.11 11.87 12.29
CA GLY A 4 22.35 13.10 12.04
C GLY A 4 22.37 13.65 10.61
N LYS A 5 23.07 13.01 9.65
CA LYS A 5 23.04 13.46 8.24
C LYS A 5 21.82 12.96 7.44
N ALA A 6 21.15 11.87 7.84
CA ALA A 6 20.08 11.32 7.01
C ALA A 6 18.73 12.06 7.16
N ALA A 7 18.51 12.75 8.28
CA ALA A 7 17.26 13.48 8.56
C ALA A 7 16.96 14.65 7.58
N HIS A 8 17.89 15.00 6.70
CA HIS A 8 17.78 16.13 5.76
C HIS A 8 17.93 15.73 4.30
N LEU A 9 17.98 14.43 3.98
CA LEU A 9 18.07 13.97 2.60
C LEU A 9 16.70 14.09 1.90
N SER A 10 16.69 14.73 0.74
CA SER A 10 15.53 14.72 -0.14
C SER A 10 15.33 13.34 -0.77
N ALA A 11 14.11 13.04 -1.23
CA ALA A 11 13.81 11.82 -1.97
C ALA A 11 14.74 11.65 -3.20
N HIS A 12 15.05 12.75 -3.89
CA HIS A 12 15.98 12.74 -5.02
C HIS A 12 17.41 12.34 -4.59
N GLN A 13 17.89 12.83 -3.46
CA GLN A 13 19.21 12.48 -2.93
C GLN A 13 19.25 11.01 -2.49
N VAL A 14 18.19 10.50 -1.87
CA VAL A 14 18.11 9.08 -1.49
C VAL A 14 18.10 8.19 -2.73
N ALA A 15 17.26 8.52 -3.73
CA ALA A 15 17.09 7.72 -4.94
C ALA A 15 18.36 7.61 -5.81
N ASN A 16 19.16 8.68 -5.86
CA ASN A 16 20.33 8.79 -6.74
C ASN A 16 21.68 8.72 -6.01
N GLY A 17 21.66 8.56 -4.68
CA GLY A 17 22.88 8.45 -3.88
C GLY A 17 23.63 7.14 -4.14
N LYS A 18 24.96 7.18 -4.01
CA LYS A 18 25.80 5.97 -3.99
C LYS A 18 25.90 5.49 -2.56
N TRP A 19 25.18 4.42 -2.25
CA TRP A 19 25.06 3.90 -0.89
C TRP A 19 25.72 2.52 -0.78
N SER A 20 26.43 2.29 0.32
CA SER A 20 26.58 0.93 0.82
C SER A 20 25.28 0.46 1.47
N ARG A 21 25.11 -0.87 1.56
CA ARG A 21 23.99 -1.49 2.29
C ARG A 21 23.81 -0.90 3.69
N LYS A 22 24.90 -0.81 4.46
CA LYS A 22 24.88 -0.32 5.85
C LYS A 22 24.44 1.14 5.93
N GLU A 23 24.93 1.98 5.03
CA GLU A 23 24.55 3.41 5.01
C GLU A 23 23.08 3.58 4.68
N LEU A 24 22.55 2.89 3.66
CA LEU A 24 21.14 3.05 3.30
C LEU A 24 20.20 2.47 4.36
N ILE A 25 20.58 1.38 5.06
CA ILE A 25 19.85 0.89 6.23
C ILE A 25 19.79 1.96 7.32
N ASN A 26 20.91 2.64 7.62
CA ASN A 26 20.93 3.70 8.62
C ASN A 26 20.06 4.90 8.20
N VAL A 27 20.11 5.30 6.92
CA VAL A 27 19.26 6.36 6.37
C VAL A 27 17.78 6.02 6.55
N MET A 28 17.39 4.79 6.19
CA MET A 28 16.01 4.30 6.35
C MET A 28 15.59 4.27 7.83
N LYS A 29 16.45 3.75 8.72
CA LYS A 29 16.22 3.72 10.17
C LYS A 29 15.97 5.13 10.72
N GLU A 30 16.85 6.09 10.40
CA GLU A 30 16.74 7.47 10.88
C GLU A 30 15.43 8.11 10.40
N HIS A 31 15.09 7.97 9.11
CA HIS A 31 13.86 8.50 8.55
C HIS A 31 12.61 7.93 9.24
N ILE A 32 12.50 6.60 9.33
CA ILE A 32 11.36 5.93 9.94
C ILE A 32 11.24 6.31 11.43
N SER A 33 12.36 6.29 12.16
CA SER A 33 12.36 6.61 13.59
C SER A 33 11.93 8.06 13.84
N ALA A 34 12.40 9.00 13.02
CA ALA A 34 12.03 10.41 13.12
C ALA A 34 10.54 10.63 12.81
N MET A 35 10.03 10.05 11.72
CA MET A 35 8.64 10.26 11.30
C MET A 35 7.64 9.56 12.22
N VAL A 36 7.83 8.26 12.47
CA VAL A 36 6.94 7.49 13.35
C VAL A 36 7.03 8.02 14.79
N GLY A 37 8.24 8.35 15.26
CA GLY A 37 8.45 8.93 16.58
C GLY A 37 7.76 10.29 16.75
N ARG A 38 7.83 11.18 15.75
CA ARG A 38 7.19 12.51 15.77
C ARG A 38 5.67 12.42 15.90
N TYR A 39 5.05 11.42 15.28
CA TYR A 39 3.59 11.22 15.29
C TYR A 39 3.13 10.06 16.18
N LYS A 40 3.99 9.63 17.11
CA LYS A 40 3.68 8.56 18.06
C LYS A 40 2.36 8.82 18.79
N GLY A 41 1.49 7.81 18.79
CA GLY A 41 0.15 7.89 19.40
C GLY A 41 -0.86 8.81 18.70
N LYS A 42 -0.50 9.43 17.56
CA LYS A 42 -1.41 10.28 16.76
C LYS A 42 -1.95 9.58 15.52
N CYS A 43 -1.14 8.71 14.91
CA CYS A 43 -1.54 7.94 13.75
C CYS A 43 -2.39 6.73 14.16
N THR A 44 -3.50 6.51 13.47
CA THR A 44 -4.33 5.30 13.64
C THR A 44 -3.75 4.08 12.92
N ARG A 45 -2.90 4.31 11.91
CA ARG A 45 -2.09 3.32 11.21
C ARG A 45 -0.94 4.00 10.46
N TRP A 46 0.10 3.24 10.14
CA TRP A 46 1.15 3.64 9.20
C TRP A 46 1.21 2.68 8.02
N GLU A 47 1.22 3.22 6.81
CA GLU A 47 1.65 2.50 5.62
C GLU A 47 3.17 2.55 5.57
N VAL A 48 3.83 1.49 6.05
CA VAL A 48 5.28 1.48 6.28
C VAL A 48 6.05 1.27 4.98
N VAL A 49 5.54 0.40 4.12
CA VAL A 49 6.07 0.12 2.79
C VAL A 49 4.90 0.16 1.81
N ASN A 50 5.04 0.96 0.75
CA ASN A 50 4.03 1.15 -0.28
C ASN A 50 4.56 0.66 -1.64
N GLU A 51 3.73 -0.06 -2.40
CA GLU A 51 3.98 -0.47 -3.78
C GLU A 51 5.34 -1.18 -4.02
N ALA A 52 5.67 -2.17 -3.20
CA ALA A 52 6.94 -2.90 -3.33
C ALA A 52 6.95 -3.94 -4.47
N LEU A 53 5.84 -4.10 -5.20
CA LEU A 53 5.63 -5.18 -6.16
C LEU A 53 5.27 -4.66 -7.57
N ASN A 54 5.79 -5.32 -8.59
CA ASN A 54 5.32 -5.21 -9.97
C ASN A 54 4.05 -6.05 -10.18
N ASP A 55 3.37 -5.87 -11.32
CA ASP A 55 2.16 -6.63 -11.66
C ASP A 55 2.40 -8.13 -11.88
N ASP A 56 3.62 -8.54 -12.23
CA ASP A 56 3.99 -9.96 -12.31
C ASP A 56 4.32 -10.58 -10.94
N GLY A 57 4.26 -9.79 -9.86
CA GLY A 57 4.57 -10.21 -8.50
C GLY A 57 6.08 -10.23 -8.17
N SER A 58 6.97 -9.78 -9.06
CA SER A 58 8.37 -9.50 -8.72
C SER A 58 8.49 -8.23 -7.87
N TYR A 59 9.60 -8.06 -7.15
CA TYR A 59 9.85 -6.82 -6.41
C TYR A 59 10.10 -5.64 -7.36
N LYS A 60 9.51 -4.49 -7.05
CA LYS A 60 9.68 -3.26 -7.79
C LYS A 60 11.12 -2.74 -7.67
N ASP A 61 11.72 -2.38 -8.79
CA ASP A 61 13.06 -1.81 -8.81
C ASP A 61 13.06 -0.43 -8.15
N ASN A 62 13.77 -0.31 -7.04
CA ASN A 62 13.99 0.94 -6.31
C ASN A 62 15.35 0.91 -5.60
N VAL A 63 15.81 2.06 -5.12
CA VAL A 63 17.15 2.15 -4.49
C VAL A 63 17.31 1.23 -3.28
N PHE A 64 16.24 1.04 -2.48
CA PHE A 64 16.27 0.15 -1.33
C PHE A 64 16.42 -1.31 -1.77
N TYR A 65 15.65 -1.76 -2.76
CA TYR A 65 15.77 -3.12 -3.29
C TYR A 65 17.13 -3.36 -3.95
N ARG A 66 17.65 -2.41 -4.76
CA ARG A 66 18.96 -2.58 -5.42
C ARG A 66 20.13 -2.68 -4.42
N VAL A 67 20.08 -1.94 -3.32
CA VAL A 67 21.19 -1.81 -2.36
C VAL A 67 21.06 -2.77 -1.17
N ILE A 68 19.83 -3.02 -0.71
CA ILE A 68 19.51 -3.83 0.48
C ILE A 68 18.85 -5.16 0.10
N GLY A 69 18.33 -5.35 -1.11
CA GLY A 69 17.49 -6.52 -1.42
C GLY A 69 16.21 -6.51 -0.60
N GLU A 70 15.47 -7.63 -0.57
CA GLU A 70 14.14 -7.69 0.07
C GLU A 70 14.14 -7.37 1.58
N ASP A 71 15.29 -7.47 2.25
CA ASP A 71 15.45 -7.19 3.68
C ASP A 71 15.05 -5.77 4.08
N TYR A 72 15.00 -4.80 3.16
CA TYR A 72 14.54 -3.45 3.50
C TYR A 72 13.10 -3.45 4.04
N ILE A 73 12.27 -4.40 3.59
CA ILE A 73 10.88 -4.50 3.99
C ILE A 73 10.76 -4.87 5.48
N PRO A 74 11.22 -6.06 5.95
CA PRO A 74 11.13 -6.39 7.37
C PRO A 74 11.90 -5.42 8.27
N LEU A 75 13.03 -4.87 7.80
CA LEU A 75 13.76 -3.84 8.55
C LEU A 75 12.93 -2.55 8.74
N ALA A 76 12.20 -2.10 7.72
CA ALA A 76 11.33 -0.93 7.83
C ALA A 76 10.24 -1.15 8.90
N PHE A 77 9.59 -2.32 8.90
CA PHE A 77 8.60 -2.70 9.91
C PHE A 77 9.21 -2.83 11.32
N TYR A 78 10.42 -3.37 11.43
CA TYR A 78 11.16 -3.44 12.69
C TYR A 78 11.42 -2.04 13.28
N TYR A 79 11.92 -1.10 12.46
CA TYR A 79 12.18 0.27 12.93
C TYR A 79 10.89 1.03 13.26
N ALA A 80 9.84 0.86 12.48
CA ALA A 80 8.54 1.47 12.76
C ALA A 80 7.95 0.95 14.09
N ARG A 81 8.05 -0.37 14.34
CA ARG A 81 7.60 -0.98 15.61
C ARG A 81 8.40 -0.48 16.80
N ALA A 82 9.71 -0.29 16.64
CA ALA A 82 10.56 0.25 17.70
C ALA A 82 10.21 1.72 18.05
N ALA A 83 9.84 2.51 17.05
CA ALA A 83 9.49 3.92 17.24
C ALA A 83 8.10 4.09 17.91
N ASP A 84 7.09 3.34 17.46
CA ASP A 84 5.76 3.30 18.09
C ASP A 84 5.28 1.84 18.26
N PRO A 85 5.40 1.29 19.48
CA PRO A 85 4.99 -0.09 19.78
C PRO A 85 3.49 -0.37 19.69
N HIS A 86 2.63 0.64 19.60
CA HIS A 86 1.17 0.46 19.66
C HIS A 86 0.46 0.76 18.34
N VAL A 87 1.10 1.50 17.43
CA VAL A 87 0.47 1.80 16.13
C VAL A 87 0.38 0.54 15.24
N PRO A 88 -0.76 0.32 14.56
CA PRO A 88 -0.88 -0.68 13.50
C PRO A 88 0.04 -0.33 12.32
N LEU A 89 0.78 -1.33 11.82
CA LEU A 89 1.74 -1.17 10.72
C LEU A 89 1.29 -1.95 9.48
N TRP A 90 1.25 -1.30 8.34
CA TRP A 90 0.58 -1.78 7.14
C TRP A 90 1.53 -1.83 5.94
N TYR A 91 1.34 -2.83 5.08
CA TYR A 91 1.85 -2.85 3.71
C TYR A 91 0.71 -2.44 2.78
N THR A 92 0.91 -1.49 1.86
CA THR A 92 -0.15 -1.02 0.95
C THR A 92 0.28 -1.18 -0.51
N ASP A 93 -0.63 -1.62 -1.39
CA ASP A 93 -0.36 -1.75 -2.82
C ASP A 93 -1.66 -1.73 -3.66
N TYR A 94 -1.52 -1.46 -4.96
CA TYR A 94 -2.61 -1.52 -5.96
C TYR A 94 -2.70 -2.90 -6.64
N ASN A 95 -3.81 -3.15 -7.32
CA ASN A 95 -4.12 -4.37 -8.10
C ASN A 95 -4.20 -5.66 -7.29
N LEU A 96 -4.04 -5.62 -5.96
CA LEU A 96 -4.21 -6.79 -5.10
C LEU A 96 -5.64 -7.34 -5.15
N GLU A 97 -6.61 -6.52 -5.55
CA GLU A 97 -8.03 -6.83 -5.62
C GLU A 97 -8.38 -7.92 -6.66
N TYR A 98 -7.50 -8.16 -7.64
CA TYR A 98 -7.76 -9.08 -8.74
C TYR A 98 -6.51 -9.76 -9.32
N ASN A 99 -5.33 -9.15 -9.18
CA ASN A 99 -4.12 -9.71 -9.74
C ASN A 99 -3.59 -10.83 -8.85
N LYS A 100 -3.81 -12.08 -9.27
CA LYS A 100 -3.41 -13.27 -8.52
C LYS A 100 -1.91 -13.29 -8.18
N ALA A 101 -1.03 -13.02 -9.15
CA ALA A 101 0.41 -13.06 -8.95
C ALA A 101 0.87 -12.01 -7.94
N LYS A 102 0.32 -10.79 -8.05
CA LYS A 102 0.63 -9.69 -7.12
C LYS A 102 0.06 -9.93 -5.72
N THR A 103 -1.14 -10.51 -5.62
CA THR A 103 -1.75 -10.91 -4.33
C THR A 103 -0.91 -11.97 -3.62
N GLU A 104 -0.45 -12.98 -4.35
CA GLU A 104 0.43 -14.03 -3.82
C GLU A 104 1.78 -13.45 -3.40
N ALA A 105 2.29 -12.45 -4.12
CA ALA A 105 3.49 -11.72 -3.74
C ALA A 105 3.30 -10.87 -2.46
N ALA A 106 2.14 -10.24 -2.27
CA ALA A 106 1.80 -9.56 -1.02
C ALA A 106 1.73 -10.56 0.16
N GLN A 107 1.22 -11.78 -0.05
CA GLN A 107 1.29 -12.84 0.97
C GLN A 107 2.74 -13.20 1.32
N ARG A 108 3.68 -13.19 0.36
CA ARG A 108 5.11 -13.40 0.63
C ARG A 108 5.68 -12.28 1.50
N ILE A 109 5.34 -11.01 1.23
CA ILE A 109 5.74 -9.88 2.06
C ILE A 109 5.21 -10.03 3.50
N VAL A 110 3.93 -10.38 3.68
CA VAL A 110 3.36 -10.61 5.03
C VAL A 110 4.16 -11.66 5.78
N LYS A 111 4.43 -12.81 5.15
CA LYS A 111 5.22 -13.90 5.74
C LYS A 111 6.66 -13.49 6.04
N LEU A 112 7.29 -12.72 5.14
CA LEU A 112 8.64 -12.20 5.30
C LEU A 112 8.74 -11.31 6.56
N VAL A 113 7.78 -10.39 6.74
CA VAL A 113 7.74 -9.53 7.93
C VAL A 113 7.43 -10.32 9.20
N GLN A 114 6.49 -11.27 9.15
CA GLN A 114 6.16 -12.14 10.29
C GLN A 114 7.34 -13.03 10.73
N GLY A 115 8.18 -13.46 9.78
CA GLY A 115 9.37 -14.27 10.06
C GLY A 115 10.55 -13.48 10.66
N HIS A 116 10.51 -12.15 10.64
CA HIS A 116 11.60 -11.32 11.16
C HIS A 116 11.37 -10.94 12.62
N HIS A 117 12.26 -11.39 13.51
CA HIS A 117 12.17 -11.10 14.94
C HIS A 117 12.12 -9.60 15.22
N GLY A 118 11.17 -9.17 16.06
CA GLY A 118 10.96 -7.77 16.44
C GLY A 118 10.21 -6.92 15.40
N ALA A 119 9.98 -7.43 14.18
CA ALA A 119 9.08 -6.78 13.22
C ALA A 119 7.62 -7.17 13.50
N LYS A 120 6.69 -6.33 13.07
CA LYS A 120 5.25 -6.61 13.20
C LYS A 120 4.49 -5.99 12.05
N ILE A 121 3.74 -6.81 11.33
CA ILE A 121 2.72 -6.38 10.39
C ILE A 121 1.33 -6.57 11.01
N SER A 122 0.48 -5.57 10.87
CA SER A 122 -0.88 -5.54 11.41
C SER A 122 -1.93 -5.67 10.32
N GLY A 123 -1.68 -5.10 9.14
CA GLY A 123 -2.64 -5.13 8.03
C GLY A 123 -2.02 -5.00 6.65
N VAL A 124 -2.86 -5.24 5.65
CA VAL A 124 -2.56 -5.01 4.22
C VAL A 124 -3.59 -4.06 3.62
N GLY A 125 -3.12 -2.94 3.07
CA GLY A 125 -3.93 -1.95 2.39
C GLY A 125 -4.10 -2.31 0.93
N PHE A 126 -5.35 -2.37 0.49
CA PHE A 126 -5.73 -2.48 -0.90
C PHE A 126 -6.05 -1.07 -1.38
N GLN A 127 -5.27 -0.52 -2.32
CA GLN A 127 -5.48 0.87 -2.73
C GLN A 127 -6.92 1.07 -3.26
N GLY A 128 -7.48 0.11 -4.00
CA GLY A 128 -8.87 0.22 -4.46
C GLY A 128 -9.04 1.14 -5.67
N HIS A 129 -7.98 1.35 -6.45
CA HIS A 129 -8.04 2.05 -7.73
C HIS A 129 -8.65 1.17 -8.82
N LEU A 130 -9.98 1.15 -8.94
CA LEU A 130 -10.69 0.32 -9.91
C LEU A 130 -11.30 1.17 -11.05
N ALA A 131 -11.85 0.52 -12.07
CA ALA A 131 -12.54 1.21 -13.16
C ALA A 131 -13.97 0.67 -13.36
N SER A 132 -14.92 1.51 -13.75
CA SER A 132 -16.29 1.08 -14.07
C SER A 132 -16.43 0.49 -15.46
N GLU A 133 -15.47 0.79 -16.33
CA GLU A 133 -15.38 0.36 -17.72
C GLU A 133 -13.91 0.23 -18.12
N ARG A 134 -13.63 -0.32 -19.30
CA ARG A 134 -12.26 -0.34 -19.82
C ARG A 134 -11.81 1.10 -20.08
N THR A 135 -10.63 1.44 -19.57
CA THR A 135 -9.94 2.72 -19.79
C THR A 135 -8.57 2.45 -20.43
N PRO A 136 -7.85 3.46 -20.93
CA PRO A 136 -6.52 3.25 -21.51
C PRO A 136 -5.52 2.58 -20.57
N THR A 137 -5.73 2.68 -19.25
CA THR A 137 -4.79 2.20 -18.23
C THR A 137 -5.38 1.11 -17.32
N SER A 138 -6.64 0.68 -17.53
CA SER A 138 -7.29 -0.27 -16.61
C SER A 138 -8.46 -1.03 -17.22
N GLU A 139 -8.59 -2.28 -16.79
CA GLU A 139 -9.77 -3.11 -17.03
C GLU A 139 -10.92 -2.78 -16.06
N PRO A 140 -12.17 -3.12 -16.43
CA PRO A 140 -13.30 -2.99 -15.52
C PRO A 140 -13.08 -3.76 -14.21
N ALA A 141 -13.58 -3.20 -13.11
CA ALA A 141 -13.56 -3.79 -11.78
C ALA A 141 -14.14 -5.22 -11.79
N PRO A 142 -13.53 -6.16 -11.06
CA PRO A 142 -13.96 -7.55 -11.07
C PRO A 142 -15.32 -7.74 -10.38
N ALA A 143 -15.80 -8.98 -10.40
CA ALA A 143 -16.97 -9.40 -9.64
C ALA A 143 -16.69 -9.39 -8.12
N LEU A 144 -17.76 -9.34 -7.33
CA LEU A 144 -17.69 -9.29 -5.86
C LEU A 144 -16.84 -10.43 -5.27
N HIS A 145 -17.07 -11.67 -5.70
CA HIS A 145 -16.34 -12.84 -5.19
C HIS A 145 -14.82 -12.72 -5.40
N THR A 146 -14.36 -12.10 -6.50
CA THR A 146 -12.93 -11.88 -6.74
C THR A 146 -12.32 -10.94 -5.71
N LEU A 147 -13.04 -9.87 -5.34
CA LEU A 147 -12.62 -8.93 -4.30
C LEU A 147 -12.57 -9.61 -2.92
N GLU A 148 -13.58 -10.42 -2.61
CA GLU A 148 -13.69 -11.18 -1.35
C GLU A 148 -12.58 -12.24 -1.22
N ASP A 149 -12.28 -12.95 -2.32
CA ASP A 149 -11.19 -13.92 -2.39
C ASP A 149 -9.83 -13.27 -2.16
N ALA A 150 -9.61 -12.09 -2.74
CA ALA A 150 -8.39 -11.33 -2.55
C ALA A 150 -8.20 -10.93 -1.09
N PHE A 151 -9.24 -10.40 -0.43
CA PHE A 151 -9.19 -10.12 1.01
C PHE A 151 -8.91 -11.39 1.82
N SER A 152 -9.64 -12.47 1.54
CA SER A 152 -9.51 -13.74 2.27
C SER A 152 -8.10 -14.31 2.22
N LYS A 153 -7.41 -14.20 1.07
CA LYS A 153 -6.00 -14.63 0.93
C LYS A 153 -5.07 -13.94 1.92
N LEU A 154 -5.24 -12.64 2.17
CA LEU A 154 -4.38 -11.90 3.09
C LEU A 154 -4.83 -12.09 4.54
N THR A 155 -6.14 -12.04 4.81
CA THR A 155 -6.68 -12.22 6.17
C THR A 155 -6.42 -13.62 6.73
N SER A 156 -6.27 -14.64 5.86
CA SER A 156 -5.86 -15.99 6.27
C SER A 156 -4.47 -16.05 6.94
N LEU A 157 -3.64 -15.01 6.78
CA LEU A 157 -2.34 -14.88 7.44
C LEU A 157 -2.42 -14.15 8.79
N GLY A 158 -3.63 -13.86 9.29
CA GLY A 158 -3.86 -13.22 10.58
C GLY A 158 -3.65 -11.71 10.61
N VAL A 159 -3.59 -11.06 9.44
CA VAL A 159 -3.53 -9.59 9.30
C VAL A 159 -4.92 -9.04 8.98
N ASP A 160 -5.15 -7.77 9.33
CA ASP A 160 -6.35 -7.04 8.91
C ASP A 160 -6.20 -6.55 7.47
N VAL A 161 -7.31 -6.16 6.83
CA VAL A 161 -7.31 -5.52 5.50
C VAL A 161 -8.13 -4.24 5.51
N ALA A 162 -7.92 -3.38 4.53
CA ALA A 162 -8.71 -2.17 4.34
C ALA A 162 -8.58 -1.71 2.90
N TYR A 163 -9.60 -1.02 2.39
CA TYR A 163 -9.40 -0.16 1.23
C TYR A 163 -8.77 1.17 1.67
N THR A 164 -7.69 1.60 1.05
CA THR A 164 -6.89 2.76 1.50
C THR A 164 -6.99 4.00 0.59
N GLU A 165 -7.30 3.82 -0.69
CA GLU A 165 -7.24 4.89 -1.71
C GLU A 165 -8.35 4.73 -2.78
N MET A 166 -9.58 4.38 -2.35
CA MET A 166 -10.65 4.00 -3.27
C MET A 166 -10.95 5.11 -4.28
N ASP A 167 -10.91 4.76 -5.56
CA ASP A 167 -11.53 5.50 -6.64
C ASP A 167 -12.04 4.53 -7.72
N VAL A 168 -13.05 4.96 -8.47
CA VAL A 168 -13.58 4.19 -9.59
C VAL A 168 -13.55 5.06 -10.84
N ARG A 169 -12.53 4.90 -11.66
CA ARG A 169 -12.38 5.70 -12.89
C ARG A 169 -13.31 5.26 -14.02
N MET A 170 -13.62 6.18 -14.92
CA MET A 170 -14.38 5.97 -16.15
C MET A 170 -13.82 6.87 -17.26
N ASN A 171 -14.14 6.62 -18.52
CA ASN A 171 -13.81 7.55 -19.60
C ASN A 171 -14.74 8.77 -19.53
N VAL A 172 -14.20 9.96 -19.78
CA VAL A 172 -14.98 11.20 -19.84
C VAL A 172 -15.48 11.48 -21.28
N PRO A 173 -16.60 12.21 -21.47
CA PRO A 173 -17.51 12.71 -20.43
C PRO A 173 -18.33 11.60 -19.77
N SER A 174 -18.80 11.86 -18.54
CA SER A 174 -19.75 10.98 -17.85
C SER A 174 -21.17 11.10 -18.44
N ASN A 175 -22.02 10.14 -18.12
CA ASN A 175 -23.47 10.17 -18.32
C ASN A 175 -24.16 9.34 -17.22
N ALA A 176 -25.48 9.45 -17.11
CA ALA A 176 -26.28 8.75 -16.09
C ALA A 176 -26.06 7.23 -16.04
N ASN A 177 -25.78 6.58 -17.19
CA ASN A 177 -25.48 5.16 -17.19
C ASN A 177 -24.09 4.86 -16.61
N LYS A 178 -23.07 5.65 -16.96
CA LYS A 178 -21.72 5.51 -16.40
C LYS A 178 -21.71 5.77 -14.89
N ASP A 179 -22.42 6.79 -14.42
CA ASP A 179 -22.58 7.08 -12.99
C ASP A 179 -23.22 5.90 -12.25
N ARG A 180 -24.28 5.29 -12.83
CA ARG A 180 -24.92 4.10 -12.27
C ARG A 180 -23.96 2.91 -12.19
N VAL A 181 -23.15 2.67 -13.22
CA VAL A 181 -22.16 1.57 -13.23
C VAL A 181 -21.06 1.85 -12.20
N GLN A 182 -20.57 3.08 -12.11
CA GLN A 182 -19.58 3.50 -11.10
C GLN A 182 -20.11 3.28 -9.67
N ALA A 183 -21.34 3.72 -9.39
CA ALA A 183 -21.99 3.49 -8.10
C ALA A 183 -22.12 1.99 -7.78
N ALA A 184 -22.41 1.15 -8.78
CA ALA A 184 -22.46 -0.30 -8.61
C ALA A 184 -21.08 -0.91 -8.29
N VAL A 185 -19.98 -0.34 -8.79
CA VAL A 185 -18.62 -0.77 -8.43
C VAL A 185 -18.30 -0.39 -6.98
N TYR A 186 -18.55 0.86 -6.57
CA TYR A 186 -18.38 1.27 -5.17
C TYR A 186 -19.18 0.39 -4.21
N ARG A 187 -20.42 0.04 -4.59
CA ARG A 187 -21.24 -0.90 -3.82
C ARG A 187 -20.57 -2.27 -3.68
N ARG A 188 -20.00 -2.83 -4.75
CA ARG A 188 -19.28 -4.12 -4.68
C ARG A 188 -18.05 -4.04 -3.79
N MET A 189 -17.25 -2.97 -3.89
CA MET A 189 -16.11 -2.76 -3.00
C MET A 189 -16.56 -2.70 -1.52
N ALA A 190 -17.59 -1.91 -1.22
CA ALA A 190 -18.13 -1.83 0.12
C ALA A 190 -18.65 -3.18 0.65
N GLN A 191 -19.34 -3.96 -0.20
CA GLN A 191 -19.79 -5.30 0.15
C GLN A 191 -18.61 -6.23 0.47
N ALA A 192 -17.56 -6.25 -0.35
CA ALA A 192 -16.39 -7.09 -0.12
C ALA A 192 -15.74 -6.81 1.24
N CYS A 193 -15.66 -5.53 1.64
CA CYS A 193 -15.17 -5.16 2.96
C CYS A 193 -16.14 -5.58 4.08
N LEU A 194 -17.43 -5.27 3.95
CA LEU A 194 -18.43 -5.59 4.98
C LEU A 194 -18.62 -7.09 5.20
N HIS A 195 -18.39 -7.93 4.18
CA HIS A 195 -18.48 -9.39 4.28
C HIS A 195 -17.25 -10.03 4.94
N ASN A 196 -16.13 -9.30 5.06
CA ASN A 196 -14.91 -9.80 5.69
C ASN A 196 -14.72 -9.12 7.06
N SER A 197 -14.88 -9.89 8.14
CA SER A 197 -14.73 -9.39 9.53
C SER A 197 -13.37 -8.79 9.87
N LYS A 198 -12.34 -9.03 9.04
CA LYS A 198 -10.99 -8.48 9.14
C LYS A 198 -10.78 -7.24 8.27
N CYS A 199 -11.78 -6.82 7.49
CA CYS A 199 -11.74 -5.53 6.81
C CYS A 199 -12.13 -4.41 7.78
N VAL A 200 -11.17 -3.54 8.13
CA VAL A 200 -11.34 -2.57 9.23
C VAL A 200 -11.55 -1.13 8.75
N GLY A 201 -11.63 -0.89 7.44
CA GLY A 201 -11.88 0.46 6.95
C GLY A 201 -11.88 0.59 5.42
N MET A 202 -12.43 1.72 4.99
CA MET A 202 -12.49 2.15 3.60
C MET A 202 -12.20 3.65 3.54
N THR A 203 -11.23 4.03 2.72
CA THR A 203 -10.83 5.44 2.52
C THR A 203 -10.90 5.75 1.03
N VAL A 204 -11.58 6.85 0.66
CA VAL A 204 -11.70 7.33 -0.73
C VAL A 204 -10.56 8.29 -1.04
N TRP A 205 -9.95 8.15 -2.22
CA TRP A 205 -8.85 9.01 -2.66
C TRP A 205 -9.37 10.29 -3.32
N ALA A 206 -9.22 11.39 -2.59
CA ALA A 206 -9.82 12.71 -2.86
C ALA A 206 -11.35 12.76 -2.71
N SER A 207 -11.84 13.91 -2.25
CA SER A 207 -13.27 14.12 -1.94
C SER A 207 -14.07 14.69 -3.10
N ASN A 208 -13.44 15.09 -4.21
CA ASN A 208 -14.12 15.59 -5.40
C ASN A 208 -13.28 15.40 -6.69
N LEU A 209 -13.93 15.51 -7.85
CA LEU A 209 -13.31 15.35 -9.16
C LEU A 209 -12.24 16.40 -9.50
N MET A 210 -12.29 17.60 -8.90
CA MET A 210 -11.31 18.66 -9.17
C MET A 210 -9.94 18.38 -8.53
N PHE A 211 -9.90 17.51 -7.51
CA PHE A 211 -8.67 17.14 -6.81
C PHE A 211 -8.30 15.67 -6.97
N THR A 212 -8.94 14.94 -7.90
CA THR A 212 -8.55 13.56 -8.21
C THR A 212 -7.22 13.56 -8.98
N ARG A 213 -6.37 12.57 -8.73
CA ARG A 213 -5.07 12.39 -9.42
C ARG A 213 -5.19 12.36 -10.95
N TYR A 214 -6.39 12.07 -11.46
CA TYR A 214 -6.68 11.94 -12.89
C TYR A 214 -7.20 13.23 -13.55
N SER A 215 -7.37 14.34 -12.80
CA SER A 215 -7.89 15.61 -13.35
C SER A 215 -6.99 16.21 -14.43
N ASP A 216 -5.67 16.01 -14.33
CA ASP A 216 -4.67 16.66 -15.19
C ASP A 216 -4.37 15.87 -16.48
N ARG A 217 -5.18 14.86 -16.81
CA ARG A 217 -5.06 14.06 -18.05
C ARG A 217 -6.24 14.23 -19.01
N VAL A 218 -7.00 15.30 -18.87
CA VAL A 218 -8.09 15.70 -19.77
C VAL A 218 -7.70 16.95 -20.53
#